data_AF-A0A1B6CA15-F1
#
_entry.id   AF-A0A1B6CA15-F1
#
_cell.length_a   1.000
_cell.length_b   1.000
_cell.length_c   1.000
_cell.angle_alpha   90.00
_cell.angle_beta   90.00
_cell.angle_gamma   90.00
#
_symmetry.space_group_name_H-M   'P 1'
#
loop_
_entity.id
_entity.type
_entity.pdbx_description
1 polymer ?
#
loop_
_entity_poly.entity_id
_entity_poly.type
_entity_poly.pdbx_seq_one_letter_code
_entity_poly.pdbx_strand_id
1 'polypeptide(L)'
;DSGRLYKCSLSIQHNTFNVIVSRVTADLLVLVDLLVYTNTMSDLSRYTNILSEFDQSHLLQFLPVLSDLEKQELSSDLEDINIPEVTDYFKKTISSLNEDQEKLDDRLKPISSHLYGAVSRTTPDLLTSYENEGLLQISEGRVGVLLMAGGQGTRLGSSLPKGMYDVGLPSHKSLYQIQAERIKRLSNLAENRYGKKCKISWFIMTSERTMEPTQDFFQKHNYFGLDENDVIFFEQGLLPCFTFDGKIILDKTYKISRAPDGNGGLYRALGDKKILDEIERRGIKYLHAHS
;
A
#
# COMPACT_ATOMS: atom_id res chain seq x y z
N ASP A 1 27.49 28.14 -65.10
CA ASP A 1 26.30 28.70 -64.43
C ASP A 1 25.14 27.70 -64.32
N SER A 2 25.33 26.62 -63.56
CA SER A 2 24.32 25.56 -63.37
C SER A 2 23.95 25.32 -61.90
N GLY A 3 24.32 26.24 -61.00
CA GLY A 3 24.17 26.08 -59.55
C GLY A 3 23.01 26.82 -58.89
N ARG A 4 22.16 27.56 -59.62
CA ARG A 4 21.11 28.42 -59.01
C ARG A 4 19.66 27.95 -59.15
N LEU A 5 19.37 26.92 -59.94
CA LEU A 5 17.99 26.44 -60.15
C LEU A 5 17.56 25.31 -59.18
N TYR A 6 18.49 24.65 -58.49
CA TYR A 6 18.17 23.54 -57.57
C TYR A 6 17.84 23.96 -56.13
N LYS A 7 18.06 25.23 -55.74
CA LYS A 7 17.77 25.69 -54.36
C LYS A 7 16.35 26.21 -54.14
N CYS A 8 15.59 26.51 -55.19
CA CYS A 8 14.22 27.03 -55.05
C CYS A 8 13.16 25.93 -54.92
N SER A 9 13.37 24.74 -55.51
CA SER A 9 12.41 23.62 -55.42
C SER A 9 12.43 22.91 -54.07
N LEU A 10 13.60 22.77 -53.44
CA LEU A 10 13.75 22.15 -52.11
C LEU A 10 13.12 22.99 -50.99
N SER A 11 13.19 24.32 -51.07
CA SER A 11 12.60 25.21 -50.06
C SER A 11 11.07 25.16 -50.06
N ILE A 12 10.44 24.99 -51.23
CA ILE A 12 8.98 24.93 -51.34
C ILE A 12 8.48 23.55 -50.88
N GLN A 13 9.18 22.46 -51.22
CA GLN A 13 8.81 21.11 -50.75
C GLN A 13 8.93 20.95 -49.22
N HIS A 14 9.96 21.53 -48.59
CA HIS A 14 10.10 21.46 -47.12
C HIS A 14 9.00 22.21 -46.36
N ASN A 15 8.54 23.36 -46.88
CA ASN A 15 7.50 24.13 -46.21
C ASN A 15 6.12 23.44 -46.31
N THR A 16 5.81 22.83 -47.46
CA THR A 16 4.58 22.05 -47.63
C THR A 16 4.58 20.77 -46.80
N PHE A 17 5.74 20.12 -46.64
CA PHE A 17 5.88 18.91 -45.80
C PHE A 17 5.69 19.22 -44.32
N ASN A 18 6.25 20.32 -43.81
CA ASN A 18 6.06 20.74 -42.41
C ASN A 18 4.60 21.14 -42.10
N VAL A 19 3.88 21.76 -43.04
CA VAL A 19 2.45 22.08 -42.87
C VAL A 19 1.58 20.82 -42.91
N ILE A 20 1.91 19.83 -43.76
CA ILE A 20 1.20 18.54 -43.80
C ILE A 20 1.47 17.73 -42.54
N VAL A 21 2.73 17.64 -42.08
CA VAL A 21 3.09 16.92 -40.84
C VAL A 21 2.43 17.60 -39.64
N SER A 22 2.44 18.94 -39.55
CA SER A 22 1.78 19.66 -38.45
C SER A 22 0.26 19.51 -38.45
N ARG A 23 -0.39 19.38 -39.62
CA ARG A 23 -1.84 19.10 -39.70
C ARG A 23 -2.14 17.66 -39.37
N VAL A 24 -1.35 16.72 -39.86
CA VAL A 24 -1.51 15.29 -39.55
C VAL A 24 -1.26 15.01 -38.06
N THR A 25 -0.30 15.69 -37.41
CA THR A 25 -0.10 15.56 -35.96
C THR A 25 -1.22 16.21 -35.15
N ALA A 26 -1.76 17.34 -35.59
CA ALA A 26 -2.92 17.96 -34.95
C ALA A 26 -4.20 17.12 -35.12
N ASP A 27 -4.44 16.58 -36.31
CA ASP A 27 -5.56 15.67 -36.59
C ASP A 27 -5.39 14.33 -35.86
N LEU A 28 -4.16 13.81 -35.70
CA LEU A 28 -3.88 12.65 -34.86
C LEU A 28 -4.11 12.95 -33.37
N LEU A 29 -3.69 14.12 -32.89
CA LEU A 29 -3.94 14.53 -31.50
C LEU A 29 -5.45 14.62 -31.25
N VAL A 30 -6.19 15.25 -32.16
CA VAL A 30 -7.65 15.38 -32.07
C VAL A 30 -8.34 14.01 -32.18
N LEU A 31 -7.83 13.08 -33.00
CA LEU A 31 -8.32 11.71 -33.09
C LEU A 31 -8.00 10.88 -31.84
N VAL A 32 -6.82 11.05 -31.25
CA VAL A 32 -6.43 10.43 -29.97
C VAL A 32 -7.29 11.00 -28.85
N ASP A 33 -7.48 12.31 -28.80
CA ASP A 33 -8.36 12.99 -27.84
C ASP A 33 -9.83 12.56 -28.04
N LEU A 34 -10.31 12.38 -29.27
CA LEU A 34 -11.65 11.86 -29.58
C LEU A 34 -11.80 10.36 -29.23
N LEU A 35 -10.76 9.55 -29.42
CA LEU A 35 -10.73 8.14 -29.02
C LEU A 35 -10.69 7.99 -27.49
N VAL A 36 -9.96 8.86 -26.79
CA VAL A 36 -9.95 8.94 -25.32
C VAL A 36 -11.30 9.48 -24.80
N TYR A 37 -11.89 10.47 -25.47
CA TYR A 37 -13.18 11.09 -25.16
C TYR A 37 -14.35 10.10 -25.30
N THR A 38 -14.38 9.32 -26.39
CA THR A 38 -15.41 8.30 -26.60
C THR A 38 -15.25 7.11 -25.65
N ASN A 39 -14.02 6.76 -25.23
CA ASN A 39 -13.80 5.75 -24.20
C ASN A 39 -14.22 6.23 -22.80
N THR A 40 -13.99 7.49 -22.43
CA THR A 40 -14.22 7.99 -21.04
C THR A 40 -15.69 8.27 -20.69
N MET A 41 -16.51 8.81 -21.60
CA MET A 41 -17.97 8.89 -21.34
C MET A 41 -18.66 7.52 -21.38
N SER A 42 -18.12 6.58 -22.16
CA SER A 42 -18.58 5.17 -22.16
C SER A 42 -18.25 4.48 -20.82
N ASP A 43 -17.17 4.87 -20.16
CA ASP A 43 -16.62 4.14 -19.02
C ASP A 43 -17.44 4.27 -17.74
N LEU A 44 -17.87 5.49 -17.39
CA LEU A 44 -18.62 5.70 -16.15
C LEU A 44 -20.06 5.19 -16.21
N SER A 45 -20.63 5.12 -17.42
CA SER A 45 -21.99 4.61 -17.64
C SER A 45 -22.14 3.16 -17.19
N ARG A 46 -21.07 2.35 -17.26
CA ARG A 46 -21.07 0.94 -16.85
C ARG A 46 -21.32 0.74 -15.35
N TYR A 47 -21.02 1.75 -14.53
CA TYR A 47 -21.26 1.72 -13.09
C TYR A 47 -22.69 2.11 -12.71
N THR A 48 -23.47 2.69 -13.62
CA THR A 48 -24.82 3.20 -13.30
C THR A 48 -25.69 2.12 -12.68
N ASN A 49 -25.68 0.91 -13.26
CA ASN A 49 -26.50 -0.20 -12.80
C ASN A 49 -26.07 -0.68 -11.41
N ILE A 50 -24.78 -0.95 -11.20
CA ILE A 50 -24.27 -1.44 -9.91
C ILE A 50 -24.44 -0.39 -8.81
N LEU A 51 -24.21 0.88 -9.11
CA LEU A 51 -24.41 1.95 -8.14
C LEU A 51 -25.90 2.10 -7.81
N SER A 52 -26.80 1.99 -8.78
CA SER A 52 -28.24 2.03 -8.53
C SER A 52 -28.73 0.85 -7.70
N GLU A 53 -28.22 -0.36 -7.96
CA GLU A 53 -28.59 -1.58 -7.23
C GLU A 53 -28.24 -1.50 -5.74
N PHE A 54 -27.12 -0.86 -5.42
CA PHE A 54 -26.60 -0.74 -4.05
C PHE A 54 -26.86 0.64 -3.41
N ASP A 55 -27.74 1.44 -4.00
CA ASP A 55 -28.16 2.75 -3.51
C ASP A 55 -26.99 3.76 -3.35
N GLN A 56 -26.08 3.76 -4.33
CA GLN A 56 -24.88 4.62 -4.40
C GLN A 56 -24.84 5.51 -5.67
N SER A 57 -25.97 5.72 -6.35
CA SER A 57 -26.03 6.53 -7.58
C SER A 57 -25.59 7.98 -7.41
N HIS A 58 -25.63 8.52 -6.18
CA HIS A 58 -25.19 9.89 -5.88
C HIS A 58 -23.70 10.12 -6.16
N LEU A 59 -22.88 9.06 -6.26
CA LEU A 59 -21.48 9.18 -6.66
C LEU A 59 -21.30 9.76 -8.07
N LEU A 60 -22.33 9.65 -8.93
CA LEU A 60 -22.32 10.18 -10.29
C LEU A 60 -23.07 11.53 -10.43
N GLN A 61 -23.51 12.14 -9.33
CA GLN A 61 -24.36 13.34 -9.38
C GLN A 61 -23.68 14.57 -10.03
N PHE A 62 -22.34 14.62 -9.99
CA PHE A 62 -21.56 15.74 -10.54
C PHE A 62 -21.02 15.49 -11.95
N LEU A 63 -21.28 14.33 -12.56
CA LEU A 63 -20.75 13.99 -13.90
C LEU A 63 -20.90 15.10 -14.96
N PRO A 64 -22.03 15.85 -15.06
CA PRO A 64 -22.20 16.88 -16.08
C PRO A 64 -21.21 18.05 -15.97
N VAL A 65 -20.62 18.28 -14.80
CA VAL A 65 -19.72 19.41 -14.54
C VAL A 65 -18.25 19.00 -14.41
N LEU A 66 -17.94 17.70 -14.47
CA LEU A 66 -16.57 17.21 -14.38
C LEU A 66 -15.81 17.39 -15.71
N SER A 67 -14.55 17.78 -15.60
CA SER A 67 -13.56 17.66 -16.68
C SER A 67 -13.22 16.20 -16.96
N ASP A 68 -12.55 15.93 -18.07
CA ASP A 68 -12.24 14.55 -18.46
C ASP A 68 -11.18 13.90 -17.55
N LEU A 69 -10.24 14.68 -17.01
CA LEU A 69 -9.29 14.21 -16.00
C LEU A 69 -10.02 13.80 -14.71
N GLU A 70 -10.98 14.62 -14.26
CA GLU A 70 -11.77 14.33 -13.07
C GLU A 70 -12.66 13.09 -13.27
N LYS A 71 -13.23 12.88 -14.46
CA LYS A 71 -13.96 11.65 -14.79
C LYS A 71 -13.05 10.42 -14.72
N GLN A 72 -11.81 10.52 -15.21
CA GLN A 72 -10.84 9.43 -15.14
C GLN A 72 -10.49 9.08 -13.69
N GLU A 73 -10.26 10.08 -12.84
CA GLU A 73 -10.01 9.85 -11.40
C GLU A 73 -11.18 9.15 -10.72
N LEU A 74 -12.42 9.60 -10.98
CA LEU A 74 -13.61 8.95 -10.44
C LEU A 74 -13.78 7.51 -10.97
N SER A 75 -13.48 7.27 -12.26
CA SER A 75 -13.57 5.93 -12.85
C SER A 75 -12.59 4.97 -12.19
N SER A 76 -11.32 5.41 -12.02
CA SER A 76 -10.31 4.64 -11.29
C SER A 76 -10.74 4.34 -9.85
N ASP A 77 -11.34 5.31 -9.16
CA ASP A 77 -11.86 5.08 -7.82
C ASP A 77 -12.99 4.03 -7.79
N LEU A 78 -13.84 3.99 -8.81
CA LEU A 78 -14.94 3.03 -8.92
C LEU A 78 -14.49 1.66 -9.41
N GLU A 79 -13.41 1.56 -10.21
CA GLU A 79 -12.76 0.30 -10.58
C GLU A 79 -12.20 -0.42 -9.35
N ASP A 80 -11.55 0.33 -8.46
CA ASP A 80 -10.88 -0.22 -7.28
C ASP A 80 -11.85 -0.68 -6.16
N ILE A 81 -13.11 -0.26 -6.20
CA ILE A 81 -14.07 -0.51 -5.13
C ILE A 81 -15.08 -1.57 -5.56
N ASN A 82 -15.09 -2.69 -4.83
CA ASN A 82 -16.17 -3.67 -4.90
C ASN A 82 -17.41 -3.14 -4.17
N ILE A 83 -18.27 -2.40 -4.88
CA ILE A 83 -19.48 -1.77 -4.34
C ILE A 83 -20.39 -2.76 -3.56
N PRO A 84 -20.71 -3.96 -4.09
CA PRO A 84 -21.44 -4.97 -3.33
C PRO A 84 -20.82 -5.31 -1.98
N GLU A 85 -19.51 -5.52 -1.96
CA GLU A 85 -18.79 -5.94 -0.76
C GLU A 85 -18.74 -4.84 0.30
N VAL A 86 -18.36 -3.62 -0.06
CA VAL A 86 -18.21 -2.53 0.91
C VAL A 86 -19.55 -2.09 1.50
N THR A 87 -20.63 -2.17 0.72
CA THR A 87 -21.97 -1.87 1.22
C THR A 87 -22.50 -2.99 2.12
N ASP A 88 -22.15 -4.26 1.87
CA ASP A 88 -22.42 -5.37 2.78
C ASP A 88 -21.68 -5.22 4.12
N TYR A 89 -20.42 -4.76 4.11
CA TYR A 89 -19.68 -4.43 5.33
C TYR A 89 -20.40 -3.39 6.18
N PHE A 90 -20.88 -2.32 5.55
CA PHE A 90 -21.66 -1.29 6.24
C PHE A 90 -22.94 -1.88 6.86
N LYS A 91 -23.73 -2.63 6.07
CA LYS A 91 -24.99 -3.25 6.54
C LYS A 91 -24.77 -4.17 7.74
N LYS A 92 -23.75 -5.03 7.69
CA LYS A 92 -23.38 -5.92 8.80
C LYS A 92 -22.95 -5.16 10.04
N THR A 93 -22.18 -4.09 9.87
CA THR A 93 -21.70 -3.25 10.98
C THR A 93 -22.85 -2.53 11.68
N ILE A 94 -23.79 -1.95 10.93
CA ILE A 94 -24.97 -1.31 11.53
C ILE A 94 -25.90 -2.33 12.19
N SER A 95 -26.07 -3.51 11.59
CA SER A 95 -26.90 -4.56 12.19
C SER A 95 -26.36 -5.03 13.54
N SER A 96 -25.04 -5.24 13.65
CA SER A 96 -24.42 -5.68 14.90
C SER A 96 -24.37 -4.62 16.01
N LEU A 97 -24.43 -3.33 15.66
CA LEU A 97 -24.56 -2.25 16.63
C LEU A 97 -25.96 -2.19 17.27
N ASN A 98 -26.99 -2.68 16.57
CA ASN A 98 -28.38 -2.68 17.01
C ASN A 98 -28.80 -3.97 17.72
N GLU A 99 -27.96 -5.02 17.68
CA GLU A 99 -28.18 -6.24 18.46
C GLU A 99 -27.77 -5.99 19.91
N ASP A 100 -28.72 -6.21 20.85
CA ASP A 100 -28.44 -6.22 22.28
C ASP A 100 -27.39 -7.30 22.57
N GLN A 101 -26.14 -6.88 22.74
CA GLN A 101 -25.07 -7.79 23.11
C GLN A 101 -25.40 -8.34 24.51
N GLU A 102 -25.77 -9.63 24.59
CA GLU A 102 -25.65 -10.39 25.84
C GLU A 102 -24.29 -10.03 26.45
N LYS A 103 -24.26 -9.72 27.75
CA LYS A 103 -23.06 -9.27 28.46
C LYS A 103 -21.95 -10.33 28.32
N LEU A 104 -21.14 -10.18 27.28
CA LEU A 104 -20.01 -11.06 26.92
C LEU A 104 -19.04 -11.22 28.10
N ASP A 105 -19.00 -10.21 28.97
CA ASP A 105 -18.23 -10.16 30.21
C ASP A 105 -18.41 -11.40 31.09
N ASP A 106 -19.64 -11.92 31.21
CA ASP A 106 -19.93 -13.08 32.07
C ASP A 106 -19.32 -14.40 31.52
N ARG A 107 -18.88 -14.40 30.25
CA ARG A 107 -18.26 -15.54 29.57
C ARG A 107 -16.73 -15.44 29.49
N LEU A 108 -16.14 -14.30 29.85
CA LEU A 108 -14.69 -14.09 29.79
C LEU A 108 -13.98 -14.93 30.86
N LYS A 109 -13.00 -15.73 30.42
CA LYS A 109 -12.13 -16.54 31.31
C LYS A 109 -10.66 -16.30 30.95
N PRO A 110 -9.73 -16.38 31.93
CA PRO A 110 -8.31 -16.31 31.64
C PRO A 110 -7.87 -17.40 30.65
N ILE A 111 -6.86 -17.10 29.85
CA ILE A 111 -6.16 -18.11 29.04
C ILE A 111 -5.56 -19.15 30.00
N SER A 112 -5.67 -20.43 29.66
CA SER A 112 -5.13 -21.49 30.50
C SER A 112 -3.60 -21.38 30.65
N SER A 113 -3.07 -21.65 31.83
CA SER A 113 -1.65 -21.47 32.16
C SER A 113 -0.68 -22.29 31.33
N HIS A 114 -1.13 -23.38 30.69
CA HIS A 114 -0.30 -24.18 29.79
C HIS A 114 -0.16 -23.56 28.38
N LEU A 115 -0.91 -22.51 28.06
CA LEU A 115 -0.92 -21.84 26.75
C LEU A 115 -0.18 -20.50 26.75
N TYR A 116 0.40 -20.06 27.87
CA TYR A 116 1.19 -18.83 27.92
C TYR A 116 2.46 -18.97 28.78
N GLY A 117 3.53 -18.31 28.36
CA GLY A 117 4.78 -18.19 29.10
C GLY A 117 5.03 -16.77 29.60
N ALA A 118 5.99 -16.58 30.51
CA ALA A 118 6.46 -15.25 30.88
C ALA A 118 7.96 -15.28 31.14
N VAL A 119 8.71 -14.36 30.53
CA VAL A 119 10.18 -14.29 30.65
C VAL A 119 10.62 -14.28 32.12
N SER A 120 9.91 -13.56 33.00
CA SER A 120 10.23 -13.46 34.43
C SER A 120 10.00 -14.75 35.23
N ARG A 121 9.26 -15.73 34.69
CA ARG A 121 8.94 -17.01 35.36
C ARG A 121 9.54 -18.22 34.64
N THR A 122 10.23 -18.01 33.52
CA THR A 122 10.89 -19.07 32.75
C THR A 122 12.32 -19.25 33.27
N THR A 123 12.77 -20.49 33.42
CA THR A 123 14.14 -20.78 33.86
C THR A 123 15.17 -20.28 32.83
N PRO A 124 16.38 -19.89 33.27
CA PRO A 124 17.43 -19.45 32.36
C PRO A 124 17.74 -20.47 31.25
N ASP A 125 17.84 -21.76 31.58
CA ASP A 125 18.13 -22.82 30.60
C ASP A 125 17.06 -22.93 29.51
N LEU A 126 15.78 -22.80 29.89
CA LEU A 126 14.68 -22.85 28.94
C LEU A 126 14.66 -21.60 28.04
N LEU A 127 14.94 -20.40 28.60
CA LEU A 127 15.12 -19.18 27.80
C LEU A 127 16.28 -19.31 26.80
N THR A 128 17.42 -19.85 27.23
CA THR A 128 18.55 -20.13 26.34
C THR A 128 18.18 -21.13 25.26
N SER A 129 17.36 -22.14 25.57
CA SER A 129 16.87 -23.07 24.55
C SER A 129 15.99 -22.39 23.49
N TYR A 130 15.12 -21.45 23.89
CA TYR A 130 14.30 -20.66 22.96
C TYR A 130 15.15 -19.72 22.10
N GLU A 131 16.16 -19.07 22.70
CA GLU A 131 17.11 -18.24 21.95
C GLU A 131 17.87 -19.07 20.90
N ASN A 132 18.36 -20.26 21.28
CA ASN A 132 19.06 -21.16 20.37
C ASN A 132 18.15 -21.60 19.22
N GLU A 133 16.92 -22.01 19.51
CA GLU A 133 15.96 -22.40 18.48
C GLU A 133 15.64 -21.22 17.55
N GLY A 134 15.40 -20.03 18.10
CA GLY A 134 15.14 -18.82 17.30
C GLY A 134 16.30 -18.47 16.37
N LEU A 135 17.54 -18.50 16.88
CA LEU A 135 18.73 -18.23 16.06
C LEU A 135 19.02 -19.32 15.03
N LEU A 136 18.68 -20.58 15.34
CA LEU A 136 18.73 -21.66 14.35
C LEU A 136 17.77 -21.37 13.19
N GLN A 137 16.50 -21.05 13.47
CA GLN A 137 15.52 -20.74 12.41
C GLN A 137 15.92 -19.50 11.59
N ILE A 138 16.53 -18.49 12.23
CA ILE A 138 17.13 -17.34 11.51
C ILE A 138 18.27 -17.81 10.59
N SER A 139 19.19 -18.65 11.09
CA SER A 139 20.31 -19.17 10.30
C SER A 139 19.87 -20.01 9.08
N GLU A 140 18.71 -20.65 9.19
CA GLU A 140 18.09 -21.43 8.13
C GLU A 140 17.31 -20.58 7.12
N GLY A 141 17.20 -19.26 7.32
CA GLY A 141 16.47 -18.35 6.44
C GLY A 141 14.95 -18.48 6.57
N ARG A 142 14.45 -19.05 7.67
CA ARG A 142 13.02 -19.36 7.87
C ARG A 142 12.25 -18.27 8.61
N VAL A 143 12.88 -17.15 8.92
CA VAL A 143 12.30 -16.07 9.72
C VAL A 143 12.20 -14.79 8.90
N GLY A 144 11.03 -14.18 8.90
CA GLY A 144 10.78 -12.83 8.38
C GLY A 144 10.21 -11.91 9.45
N VAL A 145 10.31 -10.61 9.21
CA VAL A 145 9.71 -9.57 10.06
C VAL A 145 8.65 -8.84 9.25
N LEU A 146 7.49 -8.60 9.85
CA LEU A 146 6.40 -7.84 9.26
C LEU A 146 6.15 -6.58 10.09
N LEU A 147 6.43 -5.42 9.51
CA LEU A 147 6.20 -4.13 10.14
C LEU A 147 4.93 -3.48 9.59
N MET A 148 4.00 -3.13 10.48
CA MET A 148 2.81 -2.33 10.16
C MET A 148 3.12 -0.83 10.29
N ALA A 149 3.54 -0.21 9.18
CA ALA A 149 3.97 1.19 9.08
C ALA A 149 2.99 2.10 8.29
N GLY A 150 1.70 1.75 8.26
CA GLY A 150 0.66 2.55 7.59
C GLY A 150 0.33 3.89 8.26
N GLY A 151 0.82 4.13 9.48
CA GLY A 151 0.51 5.33 10.26
C GLY A 151 1.40 6.54 9.95
N GLN A 152 0.77 7.70 9.75
CA GLN A 152 1.47 8.99 9.78
C GLN A 152 1.81 9.41 11.23
N GLY A 153 2.90 10.15 11.40
CA GLY A 153 3.35 10.68 12.70
C GLY A 153 2.54 11.88 13.22
N THR A 154 1.29 12.07 12.79
CA THR A 154 0.53 13.31 13.05
C THR A 154 0.32 13.61 14.54
N ARG A 155 0.07 12.58 15.36
CA ARG A 155 -0.01 12.70 16.82
C ARG A 155 1.32 13.08 17.48
N LEU A 156 2.44 12.88 16.77
CA LEU A 156 3.80 13.28 17.18
C LEU A 156 4.19 14.65 16.61
N GLY A 157 3.26 15.37 15.98
CA GLY A 157 3.51 16.66 15.34
C GLY A 157 4.33 16.57 14.04
N SER A 158 4.39 15.39 13.40
CA SER A 158 5.13 15.19 12.16
C SER A 158 4.19 14.81 11.01
N SER A 159 4.41 15.41 9.84
CA SER A 159 3.76 15.02 8.58
C SER A 159 4.39 13.79 7.94
N LEU A 160 5.54 13.34 8.44
CA LEU A 160 6.29 12.21 7.89
C LEU A 160 5.73 10.86 8.39
N PRO A 161 5.99 9.76 7.66
CA PRO A 161 5.81 8.40 8.18
C PRO A 161 6.43 8.25 9.58
N LYS A 162 5.70 7.61 10.51
CA LYS A 162 6.13 7.48 11.91
C LYS A 162 7.51 6.83 12.07
N GLY A 163 7.86 5.88 11.20
CA GLY A 163 9.16 5.21 11.23
C GLY A 163 10.36 6.14 11.00
N MET A 164 10.15 7.30 10.36
CA MET A 164 11.20 8.30 10.12
C MET A 164 11.47 9.19 11.34
N TYR A 165 10.64 9.10 12.40
CA TYR A 165 10.73 9.99 13.54
C TYR A 165 12.02 9.75 14.34
N ASP A 166 12.73 10.84 14.64
CA ASP A 166 13.84 10.87 15.60
C ASP A 166 13.28 11.25 16.98
N VAL A 167 13.42 10.35 17.95
CA VAL A 167 12.93 10.55 19.32
C VAL A 167 13.94 11.32 20.21
N GLY A 168 15.04 11.81 19.64
CA GLY A 168 16.05 12.59 20.36
C GLY A 168 17.08 11.75 21.11
N LEU A 169 17.36 10.53 20.62
CA LEU A 169 18.50 9.75 21.14
C LEU A 169 19.81 10.45 20.79
N PRO A 170 20.91 10.27 21.56
CA PRO A 170 22.21 10.87 21.22
C PRO A 170 22.72 10.53 19.82
N SER A 171 22.27 9.42 19.23
CA SER A 171 22.62 9.00 17.87
C SER A 171 21.73 9.61 16.78
N HIS A 172 20.62 10.27 17.14
CA HIS A 172 19.62 10.83 16.22
C HIS A 172 19.08 9.82 15.19
N LYS A 173 19.02 8.54 15.58
CA LYS A 173 18.57 7.47 14.69
C LYS A 173 17.05 7.46 14.65
N SER A 174 16.51 7.33 13.44
CA SER A 174 15.07 7.10 13.24
C SER A 174 14.64 5.73 13.79
N LEU A 175 13.34 5.56 14.02
CA LEU A 175 12.78 4.28 14.41
C LEU A 175 13.07 3.17 13.37
N TYR A 176 13.02 3.50 12.08
CA TYR A 176 13.39 2.55 11.01
C TYR A 176 14.84 2.11 11.14
N GLN A 177 15.78 3.03 11.36
CA GLN A 177 17.19 2.67 11.50
C GLN A 177 17.44 1.76 12.71
N ILE A 178 16.82 2.05 13.86
CA ILE A 178 16.95 1.22 15.06
C ILE A 178 16.44 -0.21 14.80
N GLN A 179 15.33 -0.35 14.08
CA GLN A 179 14.78 -1.66 13.73
C GLN A 179 15.67 -2.40 12.72
N ALA A 180 16.15 -1.72 11.69
CA ALA A 180 17.06 -2.29 10.69
C ALA A 180 18.36 -2.81 11.33
N GLU A 181 18.93 -2.05 12.27
CA GLU A 181 20.14 -2.44 12.98
C GLU A 181 19.91 -3.64 13.92
N ARG A 182 18.71 -3.77 14.52
CA ARG A 182 18.33 -4.96 15.29
C ARG A 182 18.25 -6.20 14.39
N ILE A 183 17.62 -6.07 13.23
CA ILE A 183 17.55 -7.14 12.22
C ILE A 183 18.96 -7.57 11.81
N LYS A 184 19.81 -6.61 11.45
CA LYS A 184 21.22 -6.86 11.09
C LYS A 184 21.99 -7.55 12.22
N ARG A 185 21.79 -7.11 13.46
CA ARG A 185 22.44 -7.71 14.63
C ARG A 185 22.01 -9.17 14.83
N LEU A 186 20.73 -9.48 14.68
CA LEU A 186 20.21 -10.85 14.81
C LEU A 186 20.77 -11.77 13.73
N SER A 187 20.82 -11.33 12.47
CA SER A 187 21.46 -12.08 11.39
C SER A 187 22.94 -12.38 11.70
N ASN A 188 23.69 -11.38 12.18
CA ASN A 188 25.10 -11.56 12.56
C ASN A 188 25.26 -12.53 13.74
N LEU A 189 24.36 -12.49 14.73
CA LEU A 189 24.40 -13.42 15.87
C LEU A 189 24.15 -14.87 15.42
N ALA A 190 23.18 -15.09 14.53
CA ALA A 190 22.89 -16.40 13.96
C ALA A 190 24.04 -16.90 13.08
N GLU A 191 24.63 -16.04 12.24
CA GLU A 191 25.79 -16.38 11.42
C GLU A 191 27.00 -16.77 12.28
N ASN A 192 27.30 -16.02 13.33
CA ASN A 192 28.41 -16.36 14.24
C ASN A 192 28.17 -17.68 14.99
N ARG A 193 26.93 -18.01 15.33
CA ARG A 193 26.58 -19.22 16.08
C ARG A 193 26.59 -20.47 15.21
N TYR A 194 26.13 -20.36 13.96
CA TYR A 194 25.91 -21.51 13.07
C TYR A 194 26.85 -21.55 11.85
N GLY A 195 27.74 -20.56 11.70
CA GLY A 195 28.73 -20.49 10.61
C GLY A 195 28.11 -20.29 9.22
N LYS A 196 26.83 -19.91 9.14
CA LYS A 196 26.08 -19.78 7.90
C LYS A 196 25.58 -18.34 7.74
N LYS A 197 25.99 -17.70 6.65
CA LYS A 197 25.44 -16.39 6.27
C LYS A 197 23.94 -16.49 6.10
N CYS A 198 23.21 -15.67 6.84
CA CYS A 198 21.76 -15.65 6.85
C CYS A 198 21.24 -14.23 6.83
N LYS A 199 19.97 -14.10 6.47
CA LYS A 199 19.27 -12.82 6.39
C LYS A 199 17.84 -13.01 6.83
N ILE A 200 17.25 -11.92 7.31
CA ILE A 200 15.85 -11.86 7.72
C ILE A 200 15.18 -10.89 6.75
N SER A 201 14.21 -11.37 5.98
CA SER A 201 13.43 -10.50 5.10
C SER A 201 12.50 -9.62 5.93
N TRP A 202 12.43 -8.34 5.57
CA TRP A 202 11.63 -7.33 6.25
C TRP A 202 10.53 -6.83 5.33
N PHE A 203 9.31 -7.25 5.63
CA PHE A 203 8.10 -6.82 4.94
C PHE A 203 7.55 -5.59 5.65
N ILE A 204 7.46 -4.47 4.94
CA ILE A 204 7.03 -3.18 5.49
C ILE A 204 5.70 -2.80 4.83
N MET A 205 4.62 -2.92 5.61
CA MET A 205 3.29 -2.52 5.18
C MET A 205 3.14 -1.01 5.37
N THR A 206 2.91 -0.26 4.29
CA THR A 206 2.68 1.19 4.30
C THR A 206 1.22 1.51 3.95
N SER A 207 0.89 2.79 3.95
CA SER A 207 -0.34 3.32 3.33
C SER A 207 0.05 4.01 2.03
N GLU A 208 -0.93 4.29 1.15
CA GLU A 208 -0.74 5.12 -0.05
C GLU A 208 0.02 6.43 0.27
N ARG A 209 -0.32 7.08 1.39
CA ARG A 209 0.30 8.35 1.81
C ARG A 209 1.70 8.21 2.39
N THR A 210 2.13 7.00 2.75
CA THR A 210 3.42 6.75 3.40
C THR A 210 4.37 5.89 2.56
N MET A 211 3.91 5.32 1.45
CA MET A 211 4.70 4.43 0.59
C MET A 211 5.92 5.13 0.02
N GLU A 212 5.72 6.12 -0.85
CA GLU A 212 6.81 6.84 -1.54
C GLU A 212 7.79 7.49 -0.54
N PRO A 213 7.35 8.28 0.47
CA PRO A 213 8.29 8.85 1.44
C PRO A 213 9.09 7.81 2.23
N THR A 214 8.52 6.62 2.46
CA THR A 214 9.24 5.54 3.15
C THR A 214 10.29 4.92 2.22
N GLN A 215 9.95 4.62 0.97
CA GLN A 215 10.89 4.06 -0.01
C GLN A 215 12.09 5.00 -0.22
N ASP A 216 11.82 6.28 -0.43
CA ASP A 216 12.84 7.32 -0.58
C ASP A 216 13.75 7.41 0.64
N PHE A 217 13.18 7.33 1.84
CA PHE A 217 13.94 7.38 3.07
C PHE A 217 14.89 6.19 3.21
N PHE A 218 14.43 4.97 2.88
CA PHE A 218 15.27 3.78 2.90
C PHE A 218 16.38 3.85 1.85
N GLN A 219 16.05 4.24 0.62
CA GLN A 219 17.03 4.39 -0.46
C GLN A 219 18.11 5.42 -0.11
N LYS A 220 17.70 6.60 0.40
CA LYS A 220 18.61 7.66 0.85
C LYS A 220 19.60 7.20 1.92
N HIS A 221 19.22 6.24 2.76
CA HIS A 221 20.06 5.69 3.82
C HIS A 221 20.69 4.34 3.45
N ASN A 222 20.70 3.98 2.16
CA ASN A 222 21.25 2.72 1.66
C ASN A 222 20.71 1.50 2.45
N TYR A 223 19.39 1.48 2.67
CA TYR A 223 18.66 0.46 3.43
C TYR A 223 19.25 0.19 4.83
N PHE A 224 19.90 1.18 5.43
CA PHE A 224 20.60 1.07 6.72
C PHE A 224 21.63 -0.07 6.75
N GLY A 225 22.18 -0.42 5.58
CA GLY A 225 23.13 -1.50 5.41
C GLY A 225 22.54 -2.92 5.48
N LEU A 226 21.23 -3.05 5.27
CA LEU A 226 20.56 -4.30 4.85
C LEU A 226 20.67 -4.45 3.31
N ASP A 227 20.36 -5.63 2.80
CA ASP A 227 20.22 -5.85 1.36
C ASP A 227 18.85 -5.33 0.91
N GLU A 228 18.82 -4.54 -0.16
CA GLU A 228 17.58 -3.98 -0.72
C GLU A 228 16.58 -5.07 -1.13
N ASN A 229 17.08 -6.22 -1.60
CA ASN A 229 16.24 -7.35 -2.00
C ASN A 229 15.56 -8.04 -0.82
N ASP A 230 15.99 -7.74 0.40
CA ASP A 230 15.42 -8.27 1.64
C ASP A 230 14.55 -7.25 2.38
N VAL A 231 14.31 -6.07 1.80
CA VAL A 231 13.36 -5.07 2.31
C VAL A 231 12.22 -4.92 1.29
N ILE A 232 11.05 -5.47 1.61
CA ILE A 232 9.90 -5.56 0.71
C ILE A 232 8.81 -4.62 1.20
N PHE A 233 8.50 -3.60 0.42
CA PHE A 233 7.41 -2.67 0.70
C PHE A 233 6.11 -3.14 0.04
N PHE A 234 5.00 -2.99 0.75
CA PHE A 234 3.68 -3.22 0.19
C PHE A 234 2.65 -2.33 0.86
N GLU A 235 1.58 -1.99 0.14
CA GLU A 235 0.53 -1.11 0.66
C GLU A 235 -0.60 -1.93 1.28
N GLN A 236 -1.11 -1.44 2.41
CA GLN A 236 -2.39 -1.89 2.96
C GLN A 236 -3.57 -1.42 2.10
N GLY A 237 -4.74 -2.03 2.31
CA GLY A 237 -5.97 -1.65 1.64
C GLY A 237 -6.56 -0.33 2.16
N LEU A 238 -7.50 0.20 1.38
CA LEU A 238 -8.35 1.32 1.77
C LEU A 238 -9.82 0.90 1.65
N LEU A 239 -10.66 1.43 2.52
CA LEU A 239 -12.11 1.32 2.42
C LEU A 239 -12.73 2.70 2.20
N PRO A 240 -13.84 2.80 1.44
CA PRO A 240 -14.59 4.03 1.32
C PRO A 240 -15.17 4.42 2.68
N CYS A 241 -15.20 5.73 2.94
CA CYS A 241 -15.89 6.29 4.09
C CYS A 241 -17.39 6.34 3.81
N PHE A 242 -18.20 6.08 4.84
CA PHE A 242 -19.67 6.08 4.74
C PHE A 242 -20.27 7.16 5.64
N THR A 243 -21.38 7.74 5.17
CA THR A 243 -22.32 8.46 6.03
C THR A 243 -23.07 7.49 6.94
N PHE A 244 -23.77 8.01 7.95
CA PHE A 244 -24.57 7.20 8.87
C PHE A 244 -25.74 6.46 8.21
N ASP A 245 -26.22 6.95 7.06
CA ASP A 245 -27.25 6.31 6.23
C ASP A 245 -26.67 5.36 5.17
N GLY A 246 -25.36 5.10 5.17
CA GLY A 246 -24.74 4.09 4.31
C GLY A 246 -24.40 4.56 2.91
N LYS A 247 -24.28 5.88 2.69
CA LYS A 247 -23.81 6.46 1.43
C LYS A 247 -22.30 6.61 1.45
N ILE A 248 -21.63 6.19 0.39
CA ILE A 248 -20.20 6.43 0.20
C ILE A 248 -19.96 7.95 0.09
N ILE A 249 -18.98 8.46 0.82
CA ILE A 249 -18.66 9.89 0.89
C ILE A 249 -17.73 10.27 -0.27
N LEU A 250 -18.05 11.40 -0.91
CA LEU A 250 -17.16 12.09 -1.85
C LEU A 250 -16.31 13.12 -1.08
N ASP A 251 -14.98 13.03 -1.18
CA ASP A 251 -14.04 14.05 -0.67
C ASP A 251 -13.99 15.28 -1.59
N LYS A 252 -14.13 15.05 -2.89
CA LYS A 252 -14.35 16.05 -3.94
C LYS A 252 -15.46 15.56 -4.87
N THR A 253 -15.98 16.44 -5.73
CA THR A 253 -17.01 16.09 -6.72
C THR A 253 -16.67 14.90 -7.62
N TYR A 254 -15.38 14.55 -7.71
CA TYR A 254 -14.84 13.46 -8.52
C TYR A 254 -13.97 12.46 -7.74
N LYS A 255 -13.88 12.56 -6.40
CA LYS A 255 -12.96 11.72 -5.60
C LYS A 255 -13.68 11.10 -4.42
N ILE A 256 -13.59 9.77 -4.28
CA ILE A 256 -14.18 9.03 -3.17
C ILE A 256 -13.30 9.20 -1.93
N SER A 257 -13.93 9.55 -0.80
CA SER A 257 -13.26 9.62 0.49
C SER A 257 -12.92 8.20 0.96
N ARG A 258 -11.65 7.97 1.30
CA ARG A 258 -11.11 6.66 1.70
C ARG A 258 -10.28 6.76 2.97
N ALA A 259 -10.27 5.68 3.73
CA ALA A 259 -9.43 5.52 4.91
C ALA A 259 -8.78 4.12 4.94
N PRO A 260 -7.62 3.96 5.62
CA PRO A 260 -7.07 2.65 5.94
C PRO A 260 -8.12 1.69 6.50
N ASP A 261 -8.09 0.45 6.03
CA ASP A 261 -8.98 -0.65 6.45
C ASP A 261 -8.62 -1.26 7.83
N GLY A 262 -7.77 -0.57 8.59
CA GLY A 262 -7.27 -0.99 9.90
C GLY A 262 -6.11 -1.98 9.82
N ASN A 263 -5.50 -2.30 10.97
CA ASN A 263 -4.40 -3.27 11.00
C ASN A 263 -4.84 -4.70 10.62
N GLY A 264 -6.14 -5.03 10.77
CA GLY A 264 -6.73 -6.27 10.29
C GLY A 264 -6.72 -6.43 8.76
N GLY A 265 -6.62 -5.31 8.01
CA GLY A 265 -6.44 -5.32 6.56
C GLY A 265 -5.13 -5.96 6.10
N LEU A 266 -4.19 -6.17 7.04
CA LEU A 266 -2.94 -6.89 6.80
C LEU A 266 -3.13 -8.20 6.04
N TYR A 267 -4.10 -9.04 6.45
CA TYR A 267 -4.28 -10.36 5.85
C TYR A 267 -4.72 -10.27 4.39
N ARG A 268 -5.58 -9.31 4.06
CA ARG A 268 -5.99 -9.03 2.69
C ARG A 268 -4.82 -8.52 1.87
N ALA A 269 -4.10 -7.53 2.38
CA ALA A 269 -2.92 -6.96 1.72
C ALA A 269 -1.86 -8.03 1.42
N LEU A 270 -1.64 -8.96 2.34
CA LEU A 270 -0.73 -10.09 2.15
C LEU A 270 -1.10 -10.96 0.94
N GLY A 271 -2.39 -11.20 0.71
CA GLY A 271 -2.89 -11.97 -0.43
C GLY A 271 -2.91 -11.16 -1.74
N ASP A 272 -3.53 -9.99 -1.72
CA ASP A 272 -3.75 -9.15 -2.91
C ASP A 272 -2.44 -8.67 -3.52
N LYS A 273 -1.47 -8.30 -2.67
CA LYS A 273 -0.14 -7.84 -3.08
C LYS A 273 0.86 -8.98 -3.26
N LYS A 274 0.41 -10.25 -3.22
CA LYS A 274 1.24 -11.46 -3.43
C LYS A 274 2.42 -11.58 -2.47
N ILE A 275 2.28 -11.03 -1.25
CA ILE A 275 3.30 -11.11 -0.22
C ILE A 275 3.34 -12.51 0.39
N LEU A 276 2.20 -13.20 0.49
CA LEU A 276 2.18 -14.62 0.89
C LEU A 276 2.99 -15.48 -0.07
N ASP A 277 2.84 -15.28 -1.38
CA ASP A 277 3.61 -15.99 -2.41
C ASP A 277 5.12 -15.71 -2.25
N GLU A 278 5.50 -14.47 -1.94
CA GLU A 278 6.89 -14.09 -1.70
C GLU A 278 7.46 -14.69 -0.40
N ILE A 279 6.67 -14.74 0.67
CA ILE A 279 7.01 -15.42 1.94
C ILE A 279 7.26 -16.91 1.67
N GLU A 280 6.37 -17.56 0.91
CA GLU A 280 6.49 -18.98 0.55
C GLU A 280 7.72 -19.23 -0.33
N ARG A 281 7.91 -18.43 -1.39
CA ARG A 281 9.05 -18.53 -2.31
C ARG A 281 10.39 -18.40 -1.58
N ARG A 282 10.46 -17.57 -0.54
CA ARG A 282 11.65 -17.39 0.31
C ARG A 282 11.84 -18.49 1.34
N GLY A 283 10.88 -19.41 1.50
CA GLY A 283 10.96 -20.49 2.48
C GLY A 283 10.74 -20.03 3.93
N ILE A 284 10.13 -18.86 4.13
CA ILE A 284 9.87 -18.31 5.46
C ILE A 284 8.75 -19.12 6.13
N LYS A 285 9.00 -19.54 7.37
CA LYS A 285 8.07 -20.34 8.20
C LYS A 285 7.52 -19.56 9.39
N TYR A 286 8.26 -18.55 9.85
CA TYR A 286 7.90 -17.76 11.02
C TYR A 286 7.94 -16.28 10.67
N LEU A 287 6.86 -15.56 10.96
CA LEU A 287 6.78 -14.11 10.84
C LEU A 287 6.63 -13.49 12.22
N HIS A 288 7.51 -12.54 12.53
CA HIS A 288 7.33 -11.66 13.68
C HIS A 288 6.66 -10.37 13.20
N ALA A 289 5.38 -10.19 13.56
CA ALA A 289 4.60 -9.02 13.20
C ALA A 289 4.54 -7.98 14.34
N HIS A 290 4.86 -6.72 14.06
CA HIS A 290 4.82 -5.63 15.03
C HIS A 290 4.53 -4.27 14.38
N SER A 291 4.38 -3.22 15.20
CA SER A 291 4.11 -1.82 14.80
C SER A 291 5.13 -0.84 15.36
#